data_AF-A0A937RHM3-F1
#
_entry.id   AF-A0A937RHM3-F1
#
_cell.length_a   1.000
_cell.length_b   1.000
_cell.length_c   1.000
_cell.angle_alpha   90.00
_cell.angle_beta   90.00
_cell.angle_gamma   90.00
#
_symmetry.space_group_name_H-M   'P 1'
#
loop_
_entity.id
_entity.type
_entity.pdbx_description
1 polymer ?
#
loop_
_entity_poly.entity_id
_entity_poly.type
_entity_poly.pdbx_seq_one_letter_code
_entity_poly.pdbx_strand_id
1 'polypeptide(L)'
;MDEERARVERLERLVAAGLDPSYGVDPARWHGVAAALIAARKPGLVAGLGLLYHALAGLLFHPLATQEHVRTARTEITWSVAELEFAGVREAAPPPPAIGAGDHLVRREDVRRVLHAAIDTLYPCIETEPDPLPPAQAVIHAQMALTALGHA
;
A
#
# COMPACT_ATOMS: atom_id res chain seq x y z
N MET A 1 -4.03 30.02 14.56
CA MET A 1 -2.87 30.61 13.84
C MET A 1 -1.70 29.63 13.84
N ASP A 2 -1.22 29.15 15.00
CA ASP A 2 -0.06 28.26 15.05
C ASP A 2 -0.33 26.82 14.55
N GLU A 3 -1.50 26.25 14.83
CA GLU A 3 -1.89 24.93 14.30
C GLU A 3 -2.03 24.90 12.78
N GLU A 4 -2.50 26.00 12.20
CA GLU A 4 -2.71 26.10 10.76
C GLU A 4 -1.38 26.26 10.02
N ARG A 5 -0.43 26.99 10.61
CA ARG A 5 0.94 27.07 10.12
C ARG A 5 1.67 25.72 10.22
N ALA A 6 1.54 25.01 11.35
CA ALA A 6 2.12 23.68 11.52
C ALA A 6 1.52 22.64 10.56
N ARG A 7 0.22 22.77 10.25
CA ARG A 7 -0.48 21.95 9.25
C ARG A 7 0.07 22.21 7.83
N VAL A 8 0.24 23.47 7.45
CA VAL A 8 0.79 23.86 6.14
C VAL A 8 2.24 23.36 5.98
N GLU A 9 3.10 23.55 6.99
CA GLU A 9 4.49 23.04 6.94
C GLU A 9 4.59 21.52 6.89
N ARG A 10 3.59 20.79 7.42
CA ARG A 10 3.51 19.33 7.32
C ARG A 10 3.07 18.90 5.92
N LEU A 11 2.08 19.61 5.34
CA LEU A 11 1.62 19.41 3.96
C LEU A 11 2.76 19.65 2.96
N GLU A 12 3.50 20.75 3.11
CA GLU A 12 4.61 21.10 2.21
C GLU A 12 5.77 20.09 2.26
N ARG A 13 6.09 19.55 3.45
CA ARG A 13 7.10 18.48 3.59
C ARG A 13 6.68 17.16 2.93
N LEU A 14 5.39 16.83 2.98
CA LEU A 14 4.85 15.64 2.31
C LEU A 14 4.92 15.82 0.79
N VAL A 15 4.52 16.98 0.27
CA VAL A 15 4.65 17.32 -1.17
C VAL A 15 6.11 17.28 -1.63
N ALA A 16 7.04 17.84 -0.84
CA ALA A 16 8.47 17.85 -1.16
C ALA A 16 9.10 16.44 -1.17
N ALA A 17 8.50 15.47 -0.47
CA ALA A 17 8.89 14.07 -0.49
C ALA A 17 8.25 13.29 -1.66
N GLY A 18 7.51 13.95 -2.56
CA GLY A 18 6.78 13.30 -3.65
C GLY A 18 5.51 12.58 -3.20
N LEU A 19 5.14 12.70 -1.92
CA LEU A 19 3.95 12.07 -1.35
C LEU A 19 2.80 13.08 -1.38
N ASP A 20 1.72 12.74 -2.08
CA ASP A 20 0.50 13.53 -2.02
C ASP A 20 -0.04 13.52 -0.58
N PRO A 21 -0.05 14.67 0.12
CA PRO A 21 -0.40 14.74 1.53
C PRO A 21 -1.85 14.33 1.81
N SER A 22 -2.71 14.32 0.78
CA SER A 22 -4.12 13.91 0.89
C SER A 22 -4.31 12.39 0.93
N TYR A 23 -3.31 11.62 0.50
CA TYR A 23 -3.44 10.17 0.27
C TYR A 23 -3.68 9.36 1.56
N GLY A 24 -3.24 9.87 2.71
CA GLY A 24 -3.42 9.25 4.03
C GLY A 24 -4.49 9.91 4.90
N VAL A 25 -5.31 10.81 4.35
CA VAL A 25 -6.30 11.61 5.12
C VAL A 25 -7.70 11.54 4.54
N ASP A 26 -7.84 11.15 3.26
CA ASP A 26 -9.13 11.00 2.57
C ASP A 26 -9.43 9.52 2.29
N PRO A 27 -10.33 8.89 3.09
CA PRO A 27 -10.74 7.51 2.87
C PRO A 27 -11.37 7.28 1.48
N ALA A 28 -12.17 8.22 0.97
CA ALA A 28 -12.85 8.06 -0.31
C ALA A 28 -11.83 7.97 -1.46
N ARG A 29 -10.81 8.84 -1.42
CA ARG A 29 -9.71 8.77 -2.36
C ARG A 29 -8.92 7.48 -2.24
N TRP A 30 -8.61 7.03 -1.01
CA TRP A 30 -7.89 5.77 -0.81
C TRP A 30 -8.67 4.58 -1.40
N HIS A 31 -9.98 4.50 -1.15
CA HIS A 31 -10.85 3.46 -1.72
C HIS A 31 -10.92 3.54 -3.24
N GLY A 32 -10.99 4.74 -3.80
CA GLY A 32 -11.02 4.96 -5.25
C GLY A 32 -9.75 4.49 -5.94
N VAL A 33 -8.58 4.79 -5.36
CA VAL A 33 -7.30 4.30 -5.91
C VAL A 33 -7.14 2.79 -5.71
N ALA A 34 -7.59 2.26 -4.56
CA ALA A 34 -7.59 0.81 -4.31
C ALA A 34 -8.39 0.07 -5.40
N ALA A 35 -9.61 0.54 -5.68
CA ALA A 35 -10.47 -0.02 -6.70
C ALA A 35 -9.82 0.07 -8.09
N ALA A 36 -9.21 1.21 -8.44
CA ALA A 36 -8.54 1.39 -9.72
C ALA A 36 -7.32 0.46 -9.89
N LEU A 37 -6.48 0.33 -8.86
CA LEU A 37 -5.34 -0.59 -8.85
C LEU A 37 -5.78 -2.05 -8.97
N ILE A 38 -6.79 -2.46 -8.20
CA ILE A 38 -7.33 -3.83 -8.24
C ILE A 38 -7.97 -4.13 -9.60
N ALA A 39 -8.65 -3.17 -10.23
CA ALA A 39 -9.26 -3.34 -11.55
C ALA A 39 -8.22 -3.39 -12.67
N ALA A 40 -7.15 -2.60 -12.56
CA ALA A 40 -6.05 -2.58 -13.52
C ALA A 40 -5.03 -3.71 -13.32
N ARG A 41 -5.23 -4.59 -12.32
CA ARG A 41 -4.26 -5.60 -11.94
C ARG A 41 -3.93 -6.53 -13.11
N LYS A 42 -2.64 -6.66 -13.38
CA LYS A 42 -2.03 -7.62 -14.29
C LYS A 42 -0.75 -8.11 -13.62
N PRO A 43 -0.37 -9.39 -13.80
CA PRO A 43 0.90 -9.88 -13.28
C PRO A 43 2.04 -8.95 -13.66
N GLY A 44 2.86 -8.59 -12.68
CA GLY A 44 3.99 -7.68 -12.90
C GLY A 44 4.48 -7.03 -11.62
N LEU A 45 5.80 -6.92 -11.50
CA LEU A 45 6.46 -6.39 -10.31
C LEU A 45 6.03 -4.94 -10.00
N VAL A 46 5.91 -4.08 -11.02
CA VAL A 46 5.51 -2.67 -10.84
C VAL A 46 4.07 -2.55 -10.32
N ALA A 47 3.16 -3.37 -10.85
CA ALA A 47 1.77 -3.38 -10.40
C ALA A 47 1.64 -3.91 -8.96
N GLY A 48 2.38 -4.98 -8.65
CA GLY A 48 2.46 -5.51 -7.29
C GLY A 48 3.03 -4.51 -6.30
N LEU A 49 4.12 -3.81 -6.66
CA LEU A 49 4.72 -2.76 -5.85
C LEU A 49 3.72 -1.61 -5.55
N GLY A 50 2.99 -1.15 -6.56
CA GLY A 50 1.96 -0.11 -6.37
C GLY A 50 0.84 -0.54 -5.40
N LEU A 51 0.42 -1.81 -5.45
CA LEU A 51 -0.55 -2.36 -4.50
C LEU A 51 0.02 -2.45 -3.08
N LEU A 52 1.30 -2.80 -2.92
CA LEU A 52 1.96 -2.85 -1.61
C LEU A 52 2.09 -1.46 -0.97
N TYR A 53 2.51 -0.44 -1.72
CA TYR A 53 2.51 0.94 -1.24
C TYR A 53 1.12 1.40 -0.83
N HIS A 54 0.11 1.06 -1.64
CA HIS A 54 -1.27 1.43 -1.33
C HIS A 54 -1.80 0.76 -0.06
N ALA A 55 -1.45 -0.51 0.15
CA ALA A 55 -1.75 -1.22 1.39
C ALA A 55 -1.05 -0.57 2.59
N LEU A 56 0.23 -0.21 2.45
CA LEU A 56 0.99 0.49 3.49
C LEU A 56 0.34 1.82 3.88
N ALA A 57 -0.10 2.60 2.89
CA ALA A 57 -0.82 3.85 3.11
C ALA A 57 -2.15 3.63 3.86
N GLY A 58 -2.87 2.55 3.55
CA GLY A 58 -4.11 2.18 4.24
C GLY A 58 -3.92 1.91 5.75
N LEU A 59 -2.77 1.35 6.14
CA LEU A 59 -2.43 1.11 7.55
C LEU A 59 -2.09 2.37 8.35
N LEU A 60 -1.99 3.54 7.69
CA LEU A 60 -1.76 4.83 8.35
C LEU A 60 -3.06 5.51 8.79
N PHE A 61 -4.22 5.02 8.35
CA PHE A 61 -5.51 5.58 8.76
C PHE A 61 -5.86 5.26 10.22
N HIS A 62 -6.50 6.20 10.91
CA HIS A 62 -7.07 5.95 12.24
C HIS A 62 -8.38 5.15 12.12
N PRO A 63 -8.63 4.14 12.98
CA PRO A 63 -7.87 3.75 14.17
C PRO A 63 -6.81 2.66 13.94
N LEU A 64 -6.52 2.25 12.71
CA LEU A 64 -5.57 1.16 12.43
C LEU A 64 -4.16 1.51 12.88
N ALA A 65 -3.70 2.73 12.60
CA ALA A 65 -2.32 3.14 12.85
C ALA A 65 -1.84 3.00 14.31
N THR A 66 -2.77 2.92 15.27
CA THR A 66 -2.45 2.79 16.70
C THR A 66 -2.42 1.35 17.20
N GLN A 67 -2.81 0.38 16.38
CA GLN A 67 -2.94 -1.02 16.81
C GLN A 67 -1.61 -1.77 16.64
N GLU A 68 -1.28 -2.65 17.59
CA GLU A 68 0.03 -3.33 17.64
C GLU A 68 0.27 -4.26 16.45
N HIS A 69 -0.68 -5.15 16.15
CA HIS A 69 -0.62 -6.04 14.99
C HIS A 69 -0.57 -5.29 13.65
N VAL A 70 -1.13 -4.08 13.58
CA VAL A 70 -0.99 -3.20 12.42
C VAL A 70 0.46 -2.72 12.27
N ARG A 71 1.20 -2.50 13.36
CA ARG A 71 2.64 -2.17 13.28
C ARG A 71 3.43 -3.35 12.70
N THR A 72 3.14 -4.57 13.14
CA THR A 72 3.74 -5.78 12.55
C THR A 72 3.44 -5.86 11.07
N ALA A 73 2.17 -5.71 10.66
CA ALA A 73 1.80 -5.72 9.25
C ALA A 73 2.51 -4.63 8.43
N ARG A 74 2.67 -3.42 8.99
CA ARG A 74 3.42 -2.34 8.34
C ARG A 74 4.88 -2.70 8.14
N THR A 75 5.54 -3.28 9.16
CA THR A 75 6.91 -3.75 9.03
C THR A 75 7.02 -4.76 7.89
N GLU A 76 6.19 -5.80 7.88
CA GLU A 76 6.22 -6.81 6.83
C GLU A 76 5.99 -6.22 5.43
N ILE A 77 5.03 -5.31 5.25
CA ILE A 77 4.82 -4.66 3.95
C ILE A 77 6.04 -3.81 3.54
N THR A 78 6.67 -3.09 4.48
CA THR A 78 7.89 -2.32 4.19
C THR A 78 9.03 -3.23 3.72
N TRP A 79 9.20 -4.41 4.33
CA TRP A 79 10.19 -5.39 3.88
C TRP A 79 9.84 -5.93 2.49
N SER A 80 8.57 -6.27 2.26
CA SER A 80 8.08 -6.68 0.94
C SER A 80 8.36 -5.64 -0.15
N VAL A 81 8.18 -4.35 0.15
CA VAL A 81 8.50 -3.25 -0.75
C VAL A 81 10.00 -3.17 -1.00
N ALA A 82 10.81 -3.24 0.06
CA ALA A 82 12.26 -3.13 -0.03
C ALA A 82 12.87 -4.22 -0.93
N GLU A 83 12.41 -5.46 -0.84
CA GLU A 83 12.87 -6.57 -1.71
C GLU A 83 12.71 -6.22 -3.21
N LEU A 84 11.55 -5.68 -3.59
CA LEU A 84 11.29 -5.28 -4.98
C LEU A 84 12.13 -4.06 -5.38
N GLU A 85 12.27 -3.07 -4.49
CA GLU A 85 13.07 -1.87 -4.77
C GLU A 85 14.57 -2.18 -4.93
N PHE A 86 15.11 -3.09 -4.12
CA PHE A 86 16.49 -3.57 -4.22
C PHE A 86 16.74 -4.31 -5.53
N ALA A 87 15.73 -5.03 -6.05
CA ALA A 87 15.76 -5.64 -7.37
C ALA A 87 15.63 -4.63 -8.53
N GLY A 88 15.52 -3.33 -8.23
CA GLY A 88 15.44 -2.27 -9.23
C GLY A 88 14.03 -1.95 -9.71
N VAL A 89 13.00 -2.55 -9.12
CA VAL A 89 11.60 -2.20 -9.42
C VAL A 89 11.35 -0.77 -8.92
N ARG A 90 10.61 0.01 -9.70
CA ARG A 90 10.25 1.39 -9.36
C ARG A 90 8.74 1.55 -9.42
N GLU A 91 8.21 2.33 -8.49
CA GLU A 91 6.80 2.66 -8.46
C GLU A 91 6.41 3.45 -9.71
N ALA A 92 5.25 3.12 -10.29
CA ALA A 92 4.61 3.93 -11.32
C ALA A 92 3.64 4.92 -10.67
N ALA A 93 3.36 6.04 -11.33
CA ALA A 93 2.37 6.98 -10.83
C ALA A 93 1.02 6.28 -10.54
N PRO A 94 0.40 6.53 -9.37
CA PRO A 94 -0.84 5.87 -9.01
C PRO A 94 -1.95 6.26 -10.01
N PRO A 95 -2.87 5.33 -10.33
CA PRO A 95 -3.99 5.64 -11.21
C PRO A 95 -4.91 6.69 -10.55
N PRO A 96 -5.68 7.45 -11.35
CA PRO A 96 -6.71 8.32 -10.80
C PRO A 96 -7.73 7.50 -9.99
N PRO A 97 -8.30 8.06 -8.91
CA PRO A 97 -9.28 7.34 -8.10
C PRO A 97 -10.55 7.05 -8.91
N ALA A 98 -11.08 5.83 -8.75
CA ALA A 98 -12.37 5.48 -9.33
C ALA A 98 -13.50 6.35 -8.78
N ILE A 99 -14.42 6.77 -9.66
CA ILE A 99 -15.60 7.57 -9.29
C ILE A 99 -16.57 6.71 -8.49
N GLY A 100 -17.16 7.27 -7.44
CA GLY A 100 -18.16 6.59 -6.61
C GLY A 100 -17.58 5.63 -5.57
N ALA A 101 -16.30 5.79 -5.23
CA ALA A 101 -15.70 5.06 -4.12
C ALA A 101 -16.37 5.41 -2.78
N GLY A 102 -16.48 4.42 -1.89
CA GLY A 102 -17.07 4.61 -0.58
C GLY A 102 -16.23 5.58 0.27
N ASP A 103 -16.90 6.39 1.10
CA ASP A 103 -16.29 7.40 1.99
C ASP A 103 -16.07 6.90 3.43
N HIS A 104 -16.40 5.64 3.69
CA HIS A 104 -16.24 5.02 4.99
C HIS A 104 -14.75 4.94 5.40
N LEU A 105 -14.51 5.00 6.71
CA LEU A 105 -13.19 4.82 7.29
C LEU A 105 -12.52 3.55 6.75
N VAL A 106 -11.26 3.64 6.37
CA VAL A 106 -10.45 2.50 5.95
C VAL A 106 -10.37 1.50 7.09
N ARG A 107 -10.85 0.28 6.85
CA ARG A 107 -10.83 -0.82 7.82
C ARG A 107 -9.75 -1.81 7.45
N ARG A 108 -9.45 -2.66 8.43
CA ARG A 108 -8.50 -3.77 8.27
C ARG A 108 -8.84 -4.63 7.04
N GLU A 109 -10.12 -4.91 6.84
CA GLU A 109 -10.59 -5.75 5.74
C GLU A 109 -10.32 -5.13 4.37
N ASP A 110 -10.36 -3.80 4.27
CA ASP A 110 -10.09 -3.11 3.01
C ASP A 110 -8.61 -3.23 2.65
N VAL A 111 -7.71 -3.05 3.63
CA VAL A 111 -6.27 -3.27 3.44
C VAL A 111 -5.96 -4.73 3.11
N ARG A 112 -6.63 -5.69 3.76
CA ARG A 112 -6.50 -7.12 3.43
C ARG A 112 -6.84 -7.41 1.98
N ARG A 113 -7.91 -6.81 1.43
CA ARG A 113 -8.26 -6.97 0.00
C ARG A 113 -7.15 -6.46 -0.92
N VAL A 114 -6.55 -5.30 -0.60
CA VAL A 114 -5.43 -4.75 -1.39
C VAL A 114 -4.19 -5.66 -1.31
N LEU A 115 -3.88 -6.19 -0.13
CA LEU A 115 -2.76 -7.13 0.05
C LEU A 115 -2.96 -8.45 -0.69
N HIS A 116 -4.17 -9.02 -0.65
CA HIS A 116 -4.48 -10.19 -1.46
C HIS A 116 -4.28 -9.92 -2.94
N ALA A 117 -4.75 -8.77 -3.44
CA ALA A 117 -4.52 -8.38 -4.83
C ALA A 117 -3.03 -8.20 -5.14
N ALA A 118 -2.23 -7.69 -4.21
CA ALA A 118 -0.77 -7.57 -4.37
C ALA A 118 -0.12 -8.95 -4.52
N ILE A 119 -0.48 -9.91 -3.65
CA ILE A 119 0.02 -11.29 -3.70
C ILE A 119 -0.38 -11.96 -5.01
N ASP A 120 -1.65 -11.89 -5.41
CA ASP A 120 -2.14 -12.48 -6.66
C ASP A 120 -1.43 -11.87 -7.90
N THR A 121 -1.01 -10.61 -7.79
CA THR A 121 -0.27 -9.90 -8.84
C THR A 121 1.21 -10.29 -8.88
N LEU A 122 1.84 -10.53 -7.73
CA LEU A 122 3.27 -10.84 -7.60
C LEU A 122 3.57 -12.33 -7.76
N TYR A 123 2.67 -13.21 -7.34
CA TYR A 123 2.92 -14.66 -7.31
C TYR A 123 3.33 -15.23 -8.68
N PRO A 124 2.66 -14.88 -9.81
CA PRO A 124 3.09 -15.38 -11.12
C PRO A 124 4.48 -14.89 -11.54
N CYS A 125 4.95 -13.76 -11.01
CA CYS A 125 6.27 -13.22 -11.34
C CYS A 125 7.42 -14.11 -10.85
N ILE A 126 7.17 -14.97 -9.84
CA ILE A 126 8.16 -15.93 -9.34
C ILE A 126 8.60 -16.90 -10.45
N GLU A 127 7.71 -17.21 -11.39
CA GLU A 127 8.01 -18.15 -12.49
C GLU A 127 8.54 -17.44 -13.75
N THR A 128 8.28 -16.15 -13.90
CA THR A 128 8.55 -15.41 -15.15
C THR A 128 9.74 -14.47 -15.07
N GLU A 129 10.13 -14.03 -13.88
CA GLU A 129 11.25 -13.11 -13.70
C GLU A 129 12.61 -13.85 -13.79
N PRO A 130 13.66 -13.21 -14.36
CA PRO A 130 14.99 -13.81 -14.43
C PRO A 130 15.60 -14.15 -13.07
N ASP A 131 15.30 -13.34 -12.05
CA ASP A 131 15.63 -13.63 -10.64
C ASP A 131 14.32 -13.76 -9.86
N PRO A 132 13.96 -14.99 -9.41
CA PRO A 132 12.72 -15.23 -8.70
C PRO A 132 12.79 -14.85 -7.21
N LEU A 133 13.97 -14.56 -6.67
CA LEU A 133 14.15 -14.37 -5.23
C LEU A 133 13.42 -13.10 -4.72
N PRO A 134 13.55 -11.92 -5.34
CA PRO A 134 12.84 -10.71 -4.89
C PRO A 134 11.30 -10.85 -4.87
N PRO A 135 10.62 -11.31 -5.96
CA PRO A 135 9.17 -11.49 -5.90
C PRO A 135 8.74 -12.56 -4.90
N ALA A 136 9.54 -13.63 -4.70
CA ALA A 136 9.23 -14.66 -3.70
C ALA A 136 9.30 -14.11 -2.27
N GLN A 137 10.35 -13.35 -1.92
CA GLN A 137 10.46 -12.71 -0.61
C GLN A 137 9.37 -11.68 -0.38
N ALA A 138 9.05 -10.86 -1.40
CA ALA A 138 7.94 -9.92 -1.33
C ALA A 138 6.61 -10.62 -1.02
N VAL A 139 6.31 -11.74 -1.71
CA VAL A 139 5.11 -12.54 -1.43
C VAL A 139 5.09 -13.08 0.00
N ILE A 140 6.21 -13.61 0.50
CA ILE A 140 6.31 -14.15 1.88
C ILE A 140 5.98 -13.06 2.90
N HIS A 141 6.62 -11.90 2.78
CA HIS A 141 6.38 -10.76 3.68
C HIS A 141 4.92 -10.25 3.57
N ALA A 142 4.35 -10.17 2.36
CA ALA A 142 2.94 -9.80 2.18
C ALA A 142 1.98 -10.81 2.85
N GLN A 143 2.29 -12.11 2.83
CA GLN A 143 1.53 -13.15 3.54
C GLN A 143 1.66 -13.03 5.06
N MET A 144 2.85 -12.70 5.56
CA MET A 144 3.07 -12.41 6.99
C MET A 144 2.27 -11.18 7.44
N ALA A 145 2.21 -10.14 6.61
CA ALA A 145 1.36 -8.97 6.86
C ALA A 145 -0.13 -9.34 6.94
N LEU A 146 -0.64 -10.17 6.02
CA LEU A 146 -2.01 -10.68 6.08
C LEU A 146 -2.28 -11.49 7.34
N THR A 147 -1.32 -12.29 7.78
CA THR A 147 -1.42 -13.09 9.02
C THR A 147 -1.51 -12.18 10.23
N ALA A 148 -0.66 -11.15 10.32
CA ALA A 148 -0.72 -10.15 11.38
C ALA A 148 -2.08 -9.42 11.41
N LEU A 149 -2.67 -9.12 10.25
CA LEU A 149 -4.01 -8.56 10.17
C LEU A 149 -5.14 -9.57 10.47
N GLY A 150 -4.88 -10.88 10.37
CA GLY A 150 -5.86 -11.94 10.61
C GLY A 150 -6.10 -12.25 12.09
N HIS A 151 -5.14 -11.96 12.97
CA HIS A 151 -5.32 -12.10 14.41
C HIS A 151 -6.13 -10.92 14.96
N ALA A 152 -7.40 -11.16 15.33
CA ALA A 152 -8.24 -10.28 16.14
C ALA A 152 -9.13 -11.13 17.05
#